data_AF-A0A3S0AVF0-F1
#
_entry.id   AF-A0A3S0AVF0-F1
#
_cell.length_a   1.000
_cell.length_b   1.000
_cell.length_c   1.000
_cell.angle_alpha   90.00
_cell.angle_beta   90.00
_cell.angle_gamma   90.00
#
_symmetry.space_group_name_H-M   'P 1'
#
loop_
_entity.id
_entity.type
_entity.pdbx_description
1 polymer ?
#
loop_
_entity_poly.entity_id
_entity_poly.type
_entity_poly.pdbx_seq_one_letter_code
_entity_poly.pdbx_strand_id
1 'polypeptide(L)' 'MSEMIEIDKETTKQCPICHKKMIKEYANYVLTSYPPQYPWHWYCGCGHTEDGGIERGITQEEVTRKQWEKANP' A
#
# COMPACT_ATOMS: atom_id res chain seq x y z
N MET A 1 16.21 9.66 -27.34
CA MET A 1 15.95 10.30 -26.04
C MET A 1 15.20 9.27 -25.23
N SER A 2 15.92 8.47 -24.45
CA SER A 2 15.33 7.37 -23.69
C SER A 2 14.58 7.98 -22.51
N GLU A 3 13.25 8.06 -22.62
CA GLU A 3 12.36 8.39 -21.53
C GLU A 3 12.63 7.40 -20.39
N MET A 4 13.29 7.89 -19.34
CA MET A 4 13.46 7.17 -18.10
C MET A 4 12.05 7.00 -17.53
N ILE A 5 11.52 5.79 -17.63
CA ILE A 5 10.34 5.38 -16.89
C ILE A 5 10.72 5.56 -15.42
N GLU A 6 10.23 6.63 -14.79
CA GLU A 6 10.22 6.77 -13.34
C GLU A 6 9.32 5.66 -12.81
N ILE A 7 9.92 4.47 -12.65
CA ILE A 7 9.32 3.39 -11.90
C ILE A 7 9.16 3.97 -10.50
N ASP A 8 7.94 4.36 -10.17
CA ASP A 8 7.47 4.66 -8.82
C ASP A 8 8.26 3.76 -7.86
N LYS A 9 9.15 4.36 -7.07
CA LYS A 9 9.80 3.68 -5.96
C LYS A 9 8.69 3.33 -4.98
N GLU A 10 7.94 2.27 -5.28
CA GLU A 10 7.10 1.54 -4.35
C GLU A 10 7.95 1.36 -3.12
N THR A 11 7.58 2.11 -2.09
CA THR A 11 8.41 2.46 -0.95
C THR A 11 8.81 1.15 -0.28
N THR A 12 9.99 0.62 -0.62
CA THR A 12 10.41 -0.71 -0.21
C THR A 12 10.85 -0.65 1.25
N LYS A 13 9.88 -0.70 2.17
CA LYS A 13 10.16 -0.72 3.60
C LYS A 13 10.69 -2.10 4.00
N GLN A 14 11.78 -2.14 4.76
CA GLN A 14 12.30 -3.38 5.33
C GLN A 14 11.71 -3.60 6.72
N CYS A 15 11.40 -4.86 7.05
CA CYS A 15 10.92 -5.23 8.37
C CYS A 15 12.05 -5.10 9.41
N PRO A 16 11.83 -4.43 10.55
CA PRO A 16 12.84 -4.31 11.60
C PRO A 16 13.15 -5.64 12.30
N ILE A 17 12.29 -6.66 12.18
CA ILE A 17 12.46 -7.96 12.85
C ILE A 17 13.21 -8.96 11.97
N CYS A 18 12.74 -9.18 10.74
CA CYS A 18 13.31 -10.21 9.86
C CYS A 18 14.06 -9.65 8.65
N HIS A 19 14.16 -8.32 8.51
CA HIS A 19 14.84 -7.60 7.43
C HIS A 19 14.33 -7.90 6.00
N LYS A 20 13.23 -8.65 5.86
CA LYS A 20 12.55 -8.88 4.59
C LYS A 20 11.74 -7.65 4.16
N LYS A 21 11.41 -7.59 2.87
CA LYS A 21 10.53 -6.56 2.30
C LYS A 21 9.15 -6.62 2.97
N MET A 22 8.65 -5.45 3.37
CA MET A 22 7.27 -5.25 3.77
C MET A 22 6.44 -4.85 2.56
N ILE A 23 5.16 -5.21 2.61
CA ILE A 23 4.18 -4.87 1.60
C ILE A 23 3.19 -3.87 2.17
N LYS A 24 2.76 -2.93 1.33
CA LYS A 24 1.66 -2.02 1.67
C LYS A 24 0.33 -2.76 1.56
N GLU A 25 -0.50 -2.63 2.57
CA GLU A 25 -1.82 -3.25 2.64
C GLU A 25 -2.85 -2.24 3.16
N TYR A 26 -3.98 -2.11 2.46
CA TYR A 26 -5.07 -1.26 2.92
C TYR A 26 -5.81 -1.92 4.08
N ALA A 27 -6.23 -1.12 5.04
CA ALA A 27 -7.09 -1.60 6.12
C ALA A 27 -8.46 -2.00 5.57
N ASN A 28 -9.14 -2.91 6.27
CA ASN A 28 -10.48 -3.40 5.91
C ASN A 28 -11.61 -2.41 6.24
N TYR A 29 -11.29 -1.12 6.37
CA TYR A 29 -12.26 -0.08 6.66
C TYR A 29 -11.89 1.21 5.93
N VAL A 30 -12.90 2.02 5.66
CA VAL A 30 -12.77 3.36 5.07
C VAL A 30 -13.25 4.38 6.10
N LEU A 31 -12.54 5.50 6.19
CA LEU A 31 -13.00 6.66 6.95
C LEU A 31 -13.87 7.51 6.04
N THR A 32 -15.14 7.68 6.43
CA THR A 32 -16.19 8.35 5.65
C THR A 32 -16.06 9.87 5.73
N SER A 33 -14.93 10.41 5.29
CA SER A 33 -14.69 11.85 5.10
C SER A 33 -14.90 12.26 3.63
N TYR A 34 -14.87 13.57 3.35
CA TYR A 34 -14.82 14.09 2.00
C TYR A 34 -13.47 14.82 1.76
N PRO A 35 -12.57 14.30 0.91
CA PRO A 35 -12.64 13.02 0.19
C PRO A 35 -12.50 11.80 1.13
N PRO A 36 -12.94 10.59 0.69
CA PRO A 36 -12.81 9.38 1.48
C PRO A 36 -11.34 9.09 1.81
N GLN A 37 -11.13 8.51 2.98
CA GLN A 37 -9.81 8.26 3.54
C GLN A 37 -9.61 6.75 3.68
N TYR A 38 -8.54 6.22 3.07
CA TYR A 38 -8.19 4.80 3.06
C TYR A 38 -6.90 4.58 3.84
N PRO A 39 -7.00 4.17 5.11
CA PRO A 39 -5.85 3.80 5.90
C PRO A 39 -5.14 2.60 5.30
N TRP A 40 -3.82 2.57 5.43
CA TRP A 40 -2.99 1.47 5.01
C TRP A 40 -1.85 1.28 6.01
N HIS A 41 -1.34 0.05 6.08
CA HIS A 41 -0.26 -0.35 6.97
C HIS A 41 0.79 -1.14 6.20
N TRP A 42 1.99 -1.21 6.76
CA TRP A 42 3.04 -2.10 6.28
C TRP A 42 2.86 -3.45 6.93
N TYR A 43 2.77 -4.51 6.12
CA TYR A 43 2.71 -5.89 6.58
C TYR A 43 3.97 -6.64 6.14
N CYS A 44 4.54 -7.44 7.05
CA CYS A 44 5.60 -8.38 6.73
C CYS A 44 5.10 -9.81 6.88
N GLY A 45 5.53 -10.72 6.01
CA GLY A 45 5.22 -12.15 6.11
C GLY A 45 5.72 -12.85 7.39
N CYS A 46 6.54 -12.17 8.23
CA CYS A 46 6.89 -12.65 9.57
C CYS A 46 5.82 -12.35 10.64
N GLY A 47 4.76 -11.61 10.29
CA GLY A 47 3.69 -11.18 11.20
C GLY A 47 3.86 -9.77 11.76
N HIS A 48 4.99 -9.08 11.52
CA HIS A 48 5.17 -7.69 11.93
C HIS A 48 4.32 -6.73 11.11
N THR A 49 3.62 -5.83 11.79
CA THR A 49 2.82 -4.75 11.17
C THR A 49 3.24 -3.40 11.70
N GLU A 50 3.24 -2.38 10.84
CA GLU A 50 3.50 -1.00 11.21
C GLU A 50 2.50 -0.06 10.58
N ASP A 51 2.14 1.00 11.30
CA ASP A 51 1.31 2.06 10.75
C ASP A 51 1.95 2.64 9.49
N GLY A 52 1.14 2.72 8.44
CA GLY A 52 1.52 3.32 7.18
C GLY A 52 1.05 4.76 7.14
N GLY A 53 -0.07 4.98 6.49
CA GLY A 53 -0.65 6.30 6.32
C GLY A 53 -2.09 6.23 5.85
N ILE A 54 -2.57 7.34 5.31
CA ILE A 54 -3.93 7.46 4.79
C ILE A 54 -3.85 7.97 3.35
N GLU A 55 -4.39 7.23 2.40
CA GLU A 55 -4.62 7.75 1.05
C GLU A 55 -5.96 8.48 0.99
N ARG A 56 -5.99 9.60 0.28
CA ARG A 56 -7.16 10.47 0.09
C ARG A 56 -7.43 10.61 -1.39
N GLY A 57 -8.70 10.76 -1.76
CA GLY A 57 -9.09 11.07 -3.13
C GLY A 57 -8.97 9.90 -4.11
N ILE A 58 -8.87 8.67 -3.60
CA ILE A 58 -9.00 7.44 -4.39
C ILE A 58 -10.40 6.85 -4.20
N THR A 59 -10.92 6.12 -5.19
CA THR A 59 -12.19 5.40 -5.06
C THR A 59 -11.99 4.02 -4.43
N GLN A 60 -13.07 3.43 -3.91
CA GLN A 60 -13.04 2.06 -3.40
C GLN A 60 -12.68 1.07 -4.52
N GLU A 61 -13.14 1.33 -5.74
CA GLU A 61 -12.85 0.49 -6.92
C GLU A 61 -11.36 0.52 -7.26
N GLU A 62 -10.70 1.67 -7.15
CA GLU A 62 -9.25 1.78 -7.35
C GLU A 62 -8.46 1.03 -6.28
N VAL A 63 -8.89 1.10 -5.02
CA VAL A 63 -8.29 0.33 -3.92
C VAL A 63 -8.42 -1.17 -4.19
N THR A 64 -9.62 -1.61 -4.55
CA THR A 64 -9.89 -3.02 -4.85
C THR A 64 -9.10 -3.50 -6.07
N ARG A 65 -9.00 -2.68 -7.13
CA ARG A 65 -8.16 -2.98 -8.31
C ARG A 65 -6.69 -3.17 -7.92
N LYS A 66 -6.12 -2.24 -7.15
CA LYS A 66 -4.73 -2.33 -6.66
C LYS A 66 -4.50 -3.60 -5.84
N GLN A 67 -5.45 -3.99 -4.99
CA GLN A 67 -5.37 -5.23 -4.21
C GLN A 67 -5.43 -6.48 -5.11
N TRP A 68 -6.31 -6.47 -6.13
CA TRP A 68 -6.47 -7.59 -7.06
C TRP A 68 -5.24 -7.77 -7.96
N GLU A 69 -4.71 -6.70 -8.55
CA GLU A 69 -3.50 -6.72 -9.39
C GLU A 69 -2.30 -7.26 -8.59
N LYS A 70 -2.18 -6.88 -7.32
CA LYS A 70 -1.14 -7.40 -6.43
C LYS A 70 -1.28 -8.90 -6.13
N ALA A 71 -2.50 -9.41 -6.04
CA ALA A 71 -2.76 -10.84 -5.81
C ALA A 71 -2.65 -11.69 -7.09
N ASN A 72 -2.74 -11.08 -8.27
CA ASN A 72 -2.69 -11.73 -9.58
C ASN A 72 -1.58 -11.11 -10.45
N PRO A 73 -0.29 -11.33 -10.11
CA PRO A 73 0.85 -10.81 -10.85
C PRO A 73 1.06 -11.48 -12.22
#